data_AF-A0A7W7PHU4-F1
#
_entry.id   AF-A0A7W7PHU4-F1
#
_cell.length_a   1.000
_cell.length_b   1.000
_cell.length_c   1.000
_cell.angle_alpha   90.00
_cell.angle_beta   90.00
_cell.angle_gamma   90.00
#
_symmetry.space_group_name_H-M   'P 1'
#
loop_
_entity.id
_entity.type
_entity.pdbx_description
1 polymer ?
#
loop_
_entity_poly.entity_id
_entity_poly.type
_entity_poly.pdbx_seq_one_letter_code
_entity_poly.pdbx_strand_id
1 'polypeptide(L)'
;MPGTRARQALFTALADDRHIPHDVLTELAGQAGWPLPRRVRAIVLAGPNDAHSLAPHLVPQPTPQLTPQLAAALGQGLPGTVEADLCLLIPDPGPRARAALESALGGRVAAVGHSVPVVDAASSLRWARRLLALAAAVGGPAERVTFVDDHLSELLMLQDESLARALSARWLRPLEDLTPRQSERLEVTLLAWLESGGAPEAARTLKVHPQTVRYRLRQIEKLFGPAMREPRTRFELELALRSRRLLAQARQLRSRAHGPVRALGAAVQPLSPAGRARINGL
;
A
#
# COMPACT_ATOMS: atom_id res chain seq x y z
N MET A 1 10.43 23.84 23.41
CA MET A 1 11.85 23.57 23.11
C MET A 1 12.13 23.96 21.66
N PRO A 2 13.07 24.88 21.40
CA PRO A 2 13.38 25.39 20.05
C PRO A 2 13.71 24.30 19.02
N GLY A 3 14.40 23.23 19.44
CA GLY A 3 14.80 22.13 18.56
C GLY A 3 13.65 21.32 17.95
N THR A 4 12.48 21.25 18.60
CA THR A 4 11.33 20.48 18.06
C THR A 4 10.74 21.15 16.82
N ARG A 5 10.64 22.50 16.81
CA ARG A 5 10.14 23.24 15.65
C ARG A 5 11.10 23.17 14.48
N ALA A 6 12.40 23.31 14.73
CA ALA A 6 13.42 23.22 13.67
C ALA A 6 13.45 21.82 13.02
N ARG A 7 13.36 20.75 13.82
CA ARG A 7 13.24 19.38 13.31
C ARG A 7 11.98 19.17 12.47
N GLN A 8 10.84 19.71 12.90
CA GLN A 8 9.61 19.64 12.13
C GLN A 8 9.73 20.40 10.80
N ALA A 9 10.35 21.58 10.79
CA ALA A 9 10.59 22.35 9.58
C ALA A 9 11.49 21.59 8.59
N LEU A 10 12.58 20.99 9.06
CA LEU A 10 13.44 20.14 8.24
C LEU A 10 12.70 18.91 7.70
N PHE A 11 11.89 18.24 8.53
CA PHE A 11 11.09 17.11 8.08
C PHE A 11 10.12 17.53 6.97
N THR A 12 9.38 18.63 7.18
CA THR A 12 8.42 19.15 6.20
C THR A 12 9.12 19.53 4.89
N ALA A 13 10.30 20.14 4.96
CA ALA A 13 11.14 20.41 3.80
C ALA A 13 11.52 19.12 3.05
N LEU A 14 11.98 18.09 3.74
CA LEU A 14 12.38 16.82 3.14
C LEU A 14 11.20 15.95 2.65
N ALA A 15 10.01 16.15 3.22
CA ALA A 15 8.79 15.43 2.85
C ALA A 15 8.10 16.03 1.61
N ASP A 16 8.51 17.22 1.18
CA ASP A 16 8.00 17.90 0.00
C ASP A 16 8.83 17.52 -1.24
N ASP A 17 8.18 17.16 -2.34
CA ASP A 17 8.85 16.83 -3.60
C ASP A 17 9.45 18.07 -4.31
N ARG A 18 9.22 19.28 -3.78
CA ARG A 18 9.82 20.51 -4.32
C ARG A 18 11.34 20.51 -4.13
N HIS A 19 12.05 20.98 -5.16
CA HIS A 19 13.50 21.16 -5.07
C HIS A 19 13.85 22.22 -4.03
N ILE A 20 14.66 21.83 -3.04
CA ILE A 20 15.18 22.72 -2.00
C ILE A 20 16.66 22.97 -2.27
N PRO A 21 17.09 24.24 -2.36
CA PRO A 21 18.51 24.58 -2.46
C PRO A 21 19.34 23.96 -1.32
N HIS A 22 20.54 23.48 -1.65
CA HIS A 22 21.38 22.73 -0.70
C HIS A 22 21.81 23.57 0.52
N ASP A 23 22.05 24.86 0.33
CA ASP A 23 22.37 25.81 1.39
C ASP A 23 21.23 25.94 2.41
N VAL A 24 20.00 26.13 1.93
CA VAL A 24 18.79 26.18 2.77
C VAL A 24 18.61 24.86 3.53
N LEU A 25 18.80 23.72 2.86
CA LEU A 25 18.68 22.42 3.51
C LEU A 25 19.75 22.22 4.61
N THR A 26 20.97 22.70 4.36
CA THR A 26 22.08 22.65 5.32
C THR A 26 21.81 23.52 6.54
N GLU A 27 21.24 24.72 6.34
CA GLU A 27 20.84 25.60 7.42
C GLU A 27 19.75 24.96 8.30
N LEU A 28 18.69 24.43 7.67
CA LEU A 28 17.61 23.73 8.38
C LEU A 28 18.14 22.53 9.17
N ALA A 29 19.08 21.77 8.59
CA ALA A 29 19.74 20.65 9.25
C ALA A 29 20.55 21.08 10.48
N GLY A 30 21.31 22.18 10.36
CA GLY A 30 22.06 22.78 11.47
C GLY A 30 21.14 23.21 12.61
N GLN A 31 20.05 23.93 12.30
CA GLN A 31 19.05 24.36 13.28
C GLN A 31 18.32 23.17 13.95
N ALA A 32 18.06 22.11 13.19
CA ALA A 32 17.41 20.89 13.68
C ALA A 32 18.33 19.97 14.50
N GLY A 33 19.64 20.22 14.51
CA GLY A 33 20.64 19.35 15.12
C GLY A 33 20.63 17.95 14.50
N TRP A 34 20.34 17.85 13.19
CA TRP A 34 20.27 16.58 12.48
C TRP A 34 21.22 16.62 11.28
N PRO A 35 22.41 16.02 11.36
CA PRO A 35 23.37 16.04 10.26
C PRO A 35 22.77 15.31 9.05
N LEU A 36 22.81 15.96 7.87
CA LEU A 36 22.25 15.39 6.64
C LEU A 36 23.00 14.11 6.26
N PRO A 37 22.37 12.93 6.35
CA PRO A 37 22.99 11.70 5.87
C PRO A 37 23.03 11.71 4.35
N ARG A 38 23.94 10.94 3.76
CA ARG A 38 24.00 10.79 2.30
C ARG A 38 22.73 10.16 1.73
N ARG A 39 22.17 9.20 2.46
CA ARG A 39 20.97 8.46 2.08
C ARG A 39 20.04 8.28 3.27
N VAL A 40 18.76 8.24 2.98
CA VAL A 40 17.69 8.04 3.96
C VAL A 40 16.73 6.94 3.51
N ARG A 41 16.01 6.40 4.49
CA ARG A 41 14.79 5.63 4.28
C ARG A 41 13.67 6.25 5.09
N ALA A 42 12.48 6.28 4.50
CA ALA A 42 11.27 6.65 5.21
C ALA A 42 10.67 5.43 5.91
N ILE A 43 10.09 5.63 7.07
CA ILE A 43 9.24 4.65 7.76
C ILE A 43 7.90 5.33 7.97
N VAL A 44 6.83 4.67 7.55
CA VAL A 44 5.45 5.13 7.75
C VAL A 44 4.76 4.09 8.62
N LEU A 45 4.24 4.53 9.76
CA LEU A 45 3.53 3.68 10.70
C LEU A 45 2.04 3.74 10.39
N ALA A 46 1.35 2.60 10.50
CA ALA A 46 -0.10 2.57 10.44
C ALA A 46 -0.70 3.44 11.55
N GLY A 47 -1.58 4.36 11.17
CA GLY A 47 -2.25 5.30 12.05
C GLY A 47 -3.71 4.91 12.34
N PRO A 48 -4.42 5.71 13.15
CA PRO A 48 -5.85 5.52 13.42
C PRO A 48 -6.72 5.47 12.18
N ASN A 49 -6.35 6.19 11.12
CA ASN A 49 -7.07 6.18 9.84
C ASN A 49 -6.97 4.82 9.13
N ASP A 50 -5.92 4.04 9.41
CA ASP A 50 -5.76 2.68 8.91
C ASP A 50 -6.53 1.64 9.75
N ALA A 51 -7.08 2.04 10.91
CA ALA A 51 -7.80 1.15 11.82
C ALA A 51 -9.12 0.61 11.27
N HIS A 52 -9.65 1.21 10.20
CA HIS A 52 -10.80 0.63 9.49
C HIS A 52 -10.40 -0.52 8.55
N SER A 53 -9.13 -0.56 8.11
CA SER A 53 -8.58 -1.59 7.23
C SER A 53 -7.90 -2.71 8.02
N LEU A 54 -7.28 -2.35 9.15
CA LEU A 54 -6.52 -3.21 10.04
C LEU A 54 -7.36 -3.62 11.25
N ALA A 55 -7.08 -4.78 11.85
CA ALA A 55 -7.75 -5.14 13.09
C ALA A 55 -7.37 -4.13 14.21
N PRO A 56 -8.32 -3.66 15.06
CA PRO A 56 -8.08 -2.56 16.02
C PRO A 56 -6.92 -2.79 17.00
N HIS A 57 -6.57 -4.05 17.28
CA HIS A 57 -5.45 -4.42 18.15
C HIS A 57 -4.08 -4.35 17.44
N LEU A 58 -4.05 -4.17 16.12
CA LEU A 58 -2.84 -4.04 15.30
C LEU A 58 -2.45 -2.59 15.04
N VAL A 59 -3.38 -1.64 15.24
CA VAL A 59 -3.10 -0.22 15.17
C VAL A 59 -2.74 0.26 16.57
N PRO A 60 -1.46 0.59 16.85
CA PRO A 60 -1.11 1.14 18.15
C PRO A 60 -1.86 2.46 18.35
N GLN A 61 -2.37 2.67 19.56
CA GLN A 61 -2.89 3.99 19.96
C GLN A 61 -1.75 5.00 19.78
N PRO A 62 -1.92 6.07 18.97
CA PRO A 62 -0.85 7.02 18.71
C PRO A 62 -0.52 7.74 20.01
N THR A 63 0.51 7.26 20.70
CA THR A 63 1.08 7.97 21.82
C THR A 63 2.06 8.98 21.23
N PRO A 64 2.00 10.28 21.57
CA PRO A 64 2.90 11.29 21.03
C PRO A 64 4.40 11.00 21.27
N GLN A 65 4.72 10.04 22.14
CA GLN A 65 6.07 9.57 22.46
C GLN A 65 6.59 8.46 21.54
N LEU A 66 5.76 7.80 20.72
CA LEU A 66 6.16 6.64 19.92
C LEU A 66 7.22 6.99 18.86
N THR A 67 7.01 8.05 18.10
CA THR A 67 7.94 8.47 17.03
C THR A 67 9.28 8.92 17.60
N PRO A 68 9.34 9.72 18.69
CA PRO A 68 10.60 10.02 19.39
C PRO A 68 11.33 8.80 19.96
N GLN A 69 10.60 7.82 20.52
CA GLN A 69 11.22 6.58 21.04
C GLN A 69 11.84 5.74 19.92
N LEU A 70 11.13 5.60 18.79
CA LEU A 70 11.65 4.91 17.61
C LEU A 70 12.83 5.67 17.00
N ALA A 71 12.76 7.00 16.92
CA ALA A 71 13.85 7.84 16.45
C ALA A 71 15.13 7.67 17.28
N ALA A 72 14.98 7.52 18.61
CA ALA A 72 16.09 7.26 19.52
C ALA A 72 16.63 5.83 19.36
N ALA A 73 15.74 4.82 19.30
CA ALA A 73 16.12 3.41 19.12
C ALA A 73 16.81 3.15 17.77
N LEU A 74 16.44 3.90 16.74
CA LEU A 74 16.99 3.80 15.39
C LEU A 74 18.18 4.74 15.14
N GLY A 75 18.67 5.43 16.17
CA GLY A 75 19.91 6.20 16.12
C GLY A 75 19.87 7.44 15.23
N GLN A 76 19.09 8.45 15.64
CA GLN A 76 18.91 9.76 14.96
C GLN A 76 17.80 9.80 13.90
N GLY A 77 16.64 9.21 14.16
CA GLY A 77 15.48 9.44 13.28
C GLY A 77 14.96 10.88 13.33
N LEU A 78 14.50 11.41 12.21
CA LEU A 78 13.81 12.69 12.09
C LEU A 78 12.30 12.44 12.01
N PRO A 79 11.56 12.56 13.14
CA PRO A 79 10.13 12.29 13.17
C PRO A 79 9.35 13.44 12.53
N GLY A 80 8.20 13.10 11.95
CA GLY A 80 7.24 14.08 11.46
C GLY A 80 5.91 13.44 11.08
N THR A 81 5.05 14.22 10.45
CA THR A 81 3.73 13.79 10.02
C THR A 81 3.42 14.28 8.61
N VAL A 82 2.69 13.47 7.85
CA VAL A 82 2.19 13.81 6.51
C VAL A 82 0.72 13.35 6.44
N GLU A 83 -0.22 14.26 6.21
CA GLU A 83 -1.67 13.96 6.14
C GLU A 83 -2.19 13.05 7.29
N ALA A 84 -1.69 13.28 8.52
CA ALA A 84 -1.94 12.50 9.74
C ALA A 84 -1.20 11.16 9.91
N ASP A 85 -0.45 10.68 8.91
CA ASP A 85 0.41 9.51 9.07
C ASP A 85 1.64 9.87 9.92
N LEU A 86 2.02 8.97 10.83
CA LEU A 86 3.24 9.08 11.60
C LEU A 86 4.42 8.59 10.76
N CYS A 87 5.38 9.49 10.52
CA CYS A 87 6.51 9.24 9.65
C CYS A 87 7.83 9.43 10.38
N LEU A 88 8.84 8.70 9.94
CA LEU A 88 10.21 8.82 10.42
C LEU A 88 11.17 8.75 9.23
N LEU A 89 12.05 9.73 9.09
CA LEU A 89 13.20 9.62 8.19
C LEU A 89 14.39 9.12 9.00
N ILE A 90 15.03 8.04 8.57
CA ILE A 90 16.24 7.51 9.19
C ILE A 90 17.40 7.56 8.18
N PRO A 91 18.65 7.79 8.64
CA PRO A 91 19.82 7.47 7.83
C PRO A 91 19.73 6.02 7.35
N ASP A 92 20.05 5.76 6.08
CA ASP A 92 19.99 4.40 5.54
C ASP A 92 20.96 3.46 6.30
N PRO A 93 20.46 2.45 7.02
CA PRO A 93 21.30 1.53 7.78
C PRO A 93 21.92 0.42 6.90
N GLY A 94 21.64 0.43 5.60
CA GLY A 94 22.14 -0.54 4.64
C GLY A 94 21.33 -1.84 4.59
N PRO A 95 21.66 -2.75 3.65
CA PRO A 95 20.82 -3.91 3.31
C PRO A 95 20.74 -4.95 4.44
N ARG A 96 21.71 -5.00 5.35
CA ARG A 96 21.76 -5.99 6.45
C ARG A 96 20.92 -5.60 7.66
N ALA A 97 20.39 -4.37 7.70
CA ALA A 97 19.69 -3.85 8.86
C ALA A 97 18.19 -4.20 8.88
N ARG A 98 17.68 -4.98 7.93
CA ARG A 98 16.26 -5.37 7.84
C ARG A 98 15.73 -5.96 9.15
N ALA A 99 16.41 -6.97 9.69
CA ALA A 99 16.01 -7.61 10.94
C ALA A 99 16.05 -6.65 12.15
N ALA A 100 17.00 -5.70 12.16
CA ALA A 100 17.10 -4.68 13.21
C ALA A 100 15.93 -3.67 13.12
N LEU A 101 15.53 -3.28 11.90
CA LEU A 101 14.36 -2.43 11.68
C LEU A 101 13.07 -3.12 12.11
N GLU A 102 12.87 -4.38 11.70
CA GLU A 102 11.73 -5.19 12.12
C GLU A 102 11.66 -5.34 13.64
N SER A 103 12.80 -5.61 14.28
CA SER A 103 12.91 -5.71 15.74
C SER A 103 12.58 -4.39 16.44
N ALA A 104 13.13 -3.26 15.98
CA ALA A 104 12.84 -1.93 16.54
C ALA A 104 11.36 -1.52 16.36
N LEU A 105 10.74 -1.93 15.24
CA LEU A 105 9.32 -1.71 14.99
C LEU A 105 8.42 -2.60 15.85
N GLY A 106 8.94 -3.66 16.47
CA GLY A 106 8.27 -4.37 17.55
C GLY A 106 6.91 -4.95 17.16
N GLY A 107 6.77 -5.42 15.92
CA GLY A 107 5.51 -5.95 15.39
C GLY A 107 4.44 -4.89 15.08
N ARG A 108 4.79 -3.61 15.02
CA ARG A 108 3.87 -2.58 14.51
C ARG A 108 3.65 -2.75 13.01
N VAL A 109 2.45 -2.40 12.56
CA VAL A 109 2.17 -2.31 11.13
C VAL A 109 2.89 -1.09 10.56
N ALA A 110 3.81 -1.30 9.64
CA ALA A 110 4.64 -0.25 9.07
C ALA A 110 5.08 -0.58 7.63
N ALA A 111 5.34 0.46 6.85
CA ALA A 111 6.01 0.36 5.57
C ALA A 111 7.34 1.12 5.61
N VAL A 112 8.38 0.50 5.08
CA VAL A 112 9.72 1.06 4.96
C VAL A 112 10.01 1.38 3.50
N GLY A 113 10.30 2.64 3.23
CA GLY A 113 10.66 3.14 1.91
C GLY A 113 12.02 2.64 1.43
N HIS A 114 12.21 2.66 0.12
CA HIS A 114 13.50 2.39 -0.51
C HIS A 114 14.55 3.44 -0.07
N SER A 115 15.82 3.04 -0.11
CA SER A 115 16.94 3.94 0.16
C SER A 115 17.11 4.95 -0.96
N VAL A 116 17.19 6.23 -0.61
CA VAL A 116 17.31 7.36 -1.56
C VAL A 116 18.33 8.39 -1.07
N PRO A 117 18.92 9.22 -1.94
CA PRO A 117 19.59 10.45 -1.50
C PRO A 117 18.68 11.30 -0.60
N VAL A 118 19.25 12.00 0.38
CA VAL A 118 18.43 12.77 1.35
C VAL A 118 17.51 13.80 0.68
N VAL A 119 17.94 14.40 -0.43
CA VAL A 119 17.14 15.35 -1.21
C VAL A 119 15.89 14.72 -1.86
N ASP A 120 15.87 13.40 -2.01
CA ASP A 120 14.76 12.63 -2.59
C ASP A 120 13.91 11.94 -1.51
N ALA A 121 14.04 12.35 -0.24
CA ALA A 121 13.34 11.75 0.90
C ALA A 121 11.82 11.65 0.70
N ALA A 122 11.22 12.65 0.05
CA ALA A 122 9.81 12.67 -0.33
C ALA A 122 9.40 11.46 -1.19
N SER A 123 10.29 10.98 -2.08
CA SER A 123 10.07 9.75 -2.87
C SER A 123 10.01 8.50 -2.00
N SER A 124 10.90 8.39 -1.02
CA SER A 124 10.90 7.28 -0.06
C SER A 124 9.62 7.28 0.79
N LEU A 125 9.19 8.46 1.25
CA LEU A 125 7.94 8.67 1.98
C LEU A 125 6.73 8.29 1.13
N ARG A 126 6.64 8.80 -0.10
CA ARG A 126 5.53 8.53 -1.03
C ARG A 126 5.35 7.04 -1.27
N TRP A 127 6.42 6.30 -1.55
CA TRP A 127 6.32 4.85 -1.78
C TRP A 127 6.02 4.05 -0.52
N ALA A 128 6.57 4.45 0.63
CA ALA A 128 6.22 3.82 1.91
C ALA A 128 4.73 4.01 2.23
N ARG A 129 4.18 5.23 2.09
CA ARG A 129 2.75 5.52 2.27
C ARG A 129 1.89 4.71 1.30
N ARG A 130 2.27 4.69 0.02
CA ARG A 130 1.56 3.93 -1.02
C ARG A 130 1.54 2.44 -0.70
N LEU A 131 2.68 1.87 -0.29
CA LEU A 131 2.78 0.48 0.09
C LEU A 131 1.95 0.18 1.34
N LEU A 132 2.00 1.05 2.36
CA LEU A 132 1.20 0.89 3.57
C LEU A 132 -0.29 0.84 3.24
N ALA A 133 -0.79 1.73 2.39
CA ALA A 133 -2.18 1.73 1.94
C ALA A 133 -2.58 0.46 1.16
N LEU A 134 -1.63 -0.20 0.49
CA LEU A 134 -1.85 -1.49 -0.17
C LEU A 134 -1.78 -2.66 0.84
N ALA A 135 -0.81 -2.65 1.76
CA ALA A 135 -0.59 -3.72 2.73
C ALA A 135 -1.63 -3.75 3.85
N ALA A 136 -2.11 -2.59 4.30
CA ALA A 136 -3.06 -2.43 5.41
C ALA A 136 -4.40 -3.15 5.21
N ALA A 137 -4.66 -3.63 3.99
CA ALA A 137 -5.90 -4.29 3.64
C ALA A 137 -5.72 -5.79 3.32
N VAL A 138 -4.49 -6.29 3.15
CA VAL A 138 -4.16 -7.71 2.98
C VAL A 138 -3.98 -8.35 4.37
N GLY A 139 -5.01 -8.23 5.22
CA GLY A 139 -5.01 -8.69 6.61
C GLY A 139 -4.56 -10.14 6.77
N GLY A 140 -3.26 -10.31 7.05
CA GLY A 140 -2.62 -11.57 7.39
C GLY A 140 -1.53 -11.32 8.44
N PRO A 141 -1.34 -12.22 9.42
CA PRO A 141 -0.41 -12.02 10.54
C PRO A 141 1.08 -12.06 10.16
N ALA A 142 1.44 -12.30 8.90
CA ALA A 142 2.79 -12.69 8.50
C ALA A 142 3.77 -11.52 8.27
N GLU A 143 3.32 -10.34 7.82
CA GLU A 143 4.23 -9.21 7.55
C GLU A 143 3.66 -7.91 8.11
N ARG A 144 3.91 -7.70 9.42
CA ARG A 144 3.61 -6.43 10.08
C ARG A 144 4.49 -5.30 9.51
N VAL A 145 5.71 -5.60 9.07
CA VAL A 145 6.60 -4.62 8.42
C VAL A 145 6.78 -5.03 6.96
N THR A 146 6.48 -4.10 6.05
CA THR A 146 6.65 -4.28 4.60
C THR A 146 7.72 -3.33 4.08
N PHE A 147 8.46 -3.76 3.04
CA PHE A 147 9.56 -2.99 2.48
C PHE A 147 9.30 -2.70 1.01
N VAL A 148 9.40 -1.43 0.61
CA VAL A 148 9.22 -1.00 -0.80
C VAL A 148 10.12 -1.77 -1.76
N ASP A 149 11.32 -2.15 -1.32
CA ASP A 149 12.27 -2.91 -2.13
C ASP A 149 11.75 -4.30 -2.57
N ASP A 150 10.81 -4.89 -1.82
CA ASP A 150 10.19 -6.18 -2.18
C ASP A 150 9.01 -6.00 -3.17
N HIS A 151 8.50 -4.78 -3.31
CA HIS A 151 7.26 -4.47 -4.05
C HIS A 151 7.47 -3.50 -5.23
N LEU A 152 8.72 -3.28 -5.67
CA LEU A 152 9.05 -2.27 -6.67
C LEU A 152 8.25 -2.43 -7.97
N SER A 153 8.11 -3.64 -8.49
CA SER A 153 7.38 -3.89 -9.75
C SER A 153 5.88 -3.59 -9.62
N GLU A 154 5.28 -3.95 -8.49
CA GLU A 154 3.87 -3.73 -8.20
C GLU A 154 3.58 -2.24 -8.00
N LEU A 155 4.45 -1.55 -7.25
CA LEU A 155 4.39 -0.11 -7.05
C LEU A 155 4.59 0.64 -8.37
N LEU A 156 5.48 0.17 -9.25
CA LEU A 156 5.68 0.74 -10.59
C LEU A 156 4.43 0.58 -11.48
N MET A 157 3.76 -0.58 -11.42
CA MET A 157 2.51 -0.80 -12.15
C MET A 157 1.34 0.04 -11.63
N LEU A 158 1.34 0.34 -10.33
CA LEU A 158 0.28 1.10 -9.65
C LEU A 158 0.58 2.60 -9.50
N GLN A 159 1.65 3.10 -10.13
CA GLN A 159 1.97 4.54 -10.22
C GLN A 159 0.82 5.31 -10.86
N ASP A 160 0.38 4.81 -12.00
CA ASP A 160 -0.70 5.39 -12.79
C ASP A 160 -1.78 4.33 -13.02
N GLU A 161 -2.75 4.30 -12.10
CA GLU A 161 -3.91 3.41 -12.19
C GLU A 161 -4.75 3.68 -13.46
N SER A 162 -4.62 4.84 -14.11
CA SER A 162 -5.34 5.16 -15.35
C SER A 162 -4.69 4.50 -16.56
N LEU A 163 -3.36 4.57 -16.68
CA LEU A 163 -2.60 3.88 -17.71
C LEU A 163 -2.68 2.36 -17.55
N ALA A 164 -2.60 1.86 -16.32
CA ALA A 164 -2.81 0.45 -16.02
C ALA A 164 -4.18 -0.05 -16.52
N ARG A 165 -5.26 0.73 -16.27
CA ARG A 165 -6.61 0.42 -16.79
C ARG A 165 -6.69 0.48 -18.30
N ALA A 166 -6.07 1.49 -18.93
CA ALA A 166 -6.06 1.62 -20.39
C ALA A 166 -5.33 0.45 -21.06
N LEU A 167 -4.20 0.02 -20.50
CA LEU A 167 -3.45 -1.14 -20.97
C LEU A 167 -4.27 -2.44 -20.82
N SER A 168 -4.90 -2.65 -19.66
CA SER A 168 -5.79 -3.78 -19.44
C SER A 168 -6.97 -3.78 -20.41
N ALA A 169 -7.63 -2.63 -20.63
CA ALA A 169 -8.76 -2.52 -21.56
C ALA A 169 -8.34 -2.82 -23.00
N ARG A 170 -7.18 -2.29 -23.44
CA ARG A 170 -6.65 -2.54 -24.79
C ARG A 170 -6.43 -4.03 -25.05
N TRP A 171 -5.79 -4.73 -24.12
CA TRP A 171 -5.36 -6.11 -24.35
C TRP A 171 -6.41 -7.14 -23.99
N LEU A 172 -7.26 -6.87 -23.00
CA LEU A 172 -8.19 -7.86 -22.45
C LEU A 172 -9.59 -7.75 -23.06
N ARG A 173 -9.78 -6.83 -24.03
CA ARG A 173 -10.98 -6.68 -24.84
C ARG A 173 -11.52 -8.01 -25.41
N PRO A 174 -10.70 -8.94 -25.93
CA PRO A 174 -11.19 -10.23 -26.45
C PRO A 174 -11.90 -11.12 -25.42
N LEU A 175 -11.82 -10.78 -24.13
CA LEU A 175 -12.49 -11.50 -23.04
C LEU A 175 -13.83 -10.85 -22.63
N GLU A 176 -14.16 -9.66 -23.13
CA GLU A 176 -15.35 -8.90 -22.70
C GLU A 176 -16.68 -9.60 -23.04
N ASP A 177 -16.73 -10.36 -24.13
CA ASP A 177 -17.92 -11.12 -24.55
C ASP A 177 -18.15 -12.41 -23.74
N LEU A 178 -17.21 -12.76 -22.85
CA LEU A 178 -17.31 -13.96 -22.03
C LEU A 178 -18.05 -13.67 -20.72
N THR A 179 -18.64 -14.71 -20.13
CA THR A 179 -19.15 -14.60 -18.75
C THR A 179 -18.02 -14.27 -17.77
N PRO A 180 -18.28 -13.57 -16.65
CA PRO A 180 -17.24 -13.19 -15.68
C PRO A 180 -16.38 -14.37 -15.21
N ARG A 181 -17.00 -15.53 -14.94
CA ARG A 181 -16.30 -16.76 -14.54
C ARG A 181 -15.41 -17.33 -15.64
N GLN A 182 -15.82 -17.21 -16.91
CA GLN A 182 -15.01 -17.68 -18.03
C GLN A 182 -13.82 -16.75 -18.26
N SER A 183 -14.03 -15.43 -18.26
CA SER A 183 -12.96 -14.44 -18.36
C SER A 183 -11.91 -14.67 -17.28
N GLU A 184 -12.31 -14.64 -16.01
CA GLU A 184 -11.41 -14.83 -14.86
C GLU A 184 -10.58 -16.11 -14.99
N ARG A 185 -11.21 -17.22 -15.37
CA ARG A 185 -10.53 -18.51 -15.55
C ARG A 185 -9.49 -18.49 -16.67
N LEU A 186 -9.78 -17.84 -17.80
CA LEU A 186 -8.83 -17.71 -18.90
C LEU A 186 -7.69 -16.74 -18.57
N GLU A 187 -7.98 -15.64 -17.88
CA GLU A 187 -6.96 -14.70 -17.39
C GLU A 187 -5.97 -15.35 -16.45
N VAL A 188 -6.48 -16.06 -15.44
CA VAL A 188 -5.64 -16.78 -14.47
C VAL A 188 -4.78 -17.83 -15.18
N THR A 189 -5.34 -18.51 -16.19
CA THR A 189 -4.59 -19.49 -16.97
C THR A 189 -3.52 -18.83 -17.85
N LEU A 190 -3.86 -17.71 -18.49
CA LEU A 190 -2.95 -16.96 -19.34
C LEU A 190 -1.79 -16.38 -18.54
N LEU A 191 -2.08 -15.74 -17.39
CA LEU A 191 -1.05 -15.19 -16.52
C LEU A 191 -0.09 -16.28 -16.03
N ALA A 192 -0.63 -17.39 -15.51
CA ALA A 192 0.20 -18.51 -15.05
C ALA A 192 1.07 -19.10 -16.17
N TRP A 193 0.61 -19.07 -17.41
CA TRP A 193 1.40 -19.52 -18.57
C TRP A 193 2.43 -18.49 -19.04
N LEU A 194 2.14 -17.19 -18.95
CA LEU A 194 3.11 -16.13 -19.27
C LEU A 194 4.23 -16.07 -18.23
N GLU A 195 3.89 -16.28 -16.95
CA GLU A 195 4.83 -16.31 -15.83
C GLU A 195 5.65 -17.61 -15.75
N SER A 196 5.31 -18.63 -16.57
CA SER A 196 5.96 -19.93 -16.53
C SER A 196 6.53 -20.36 -17.87
N GLY A 197 7.41 -21.37 -17.83
CA GLY A 197 8.05 -21.91 -19.03
C GLY A 197 7.14 -22.76 -19.93
N GLY A 198 5.85 -22.93 -19.59
CA GLY A 198 4.96 -23.77 -20.39
C GLY A 198 3.71 -24.26 -19.68
N ALA A 199 2.91 -25.05 -20.41
CA ALA A 199 1.66 -25.60 -19.90
C ALA A 199 1.81 -26.55 -18.68
N PRO A 200 2.85 -27.40 -18.57
CA PRO A 200 3.07 -28.23 -17.38
C PRO A 200 3.35 -27.39 -16.12
N GLU A 201 4.14 -26.34 -16.23
CA GLU A 201 4.49 -25.43 -15.14
C GLU A 201 3.25 -24.65 -14.69
N ALA A 202 2.52 -24.06 -15.63
CA ALA A 202 1.26 -23.39 -15.36
C ALA A 202 0.24 -24.33 -14.68
N ALA A 203 0.18 -25.59 -15.10
CA ALA A 203 -0.73 -26.58 -14.51
C ALA A 203 -0.38 -26.87 -13.04
N ARG A 204 0.91 -26.94 -12.70
CA ARG A 204 1.38 -27.07 -11.31
C ARG A 204 0.98 -25.85 -10.48
N THR A 205 1.23 -24.63 -10.98
CA THR A 205 0.84 -23.38 -10.32
C THR A 205 -0.66 -23.32 -10.07
N LEU A 206 -1.47 -23.72 -11.05
CA LEU A 206 -2.92 -23.68 -10.99
C LEU A 206 -3.57 -24.89 -10.29
N LYS A 207 -2.77 -25.90 -9.91
CA LYS A 207 -3.25 -27.18 -9.33
C LYS A 207 -4.32 -27.85 -10.19
N VAL A 208 -4.09 -27.90 -11.51
CA VAL A 208 -4.97 -28.58 -12.48
C VAL A 208 -4.19 -29.54 -13.36
N HIS A 209 -4.89 -30.38 -14.13
CA HIS A 209 -4.24 -31.26 -15.10
C HIS A 209 -3.64 -30.46 -16.28
N PRO A 210 -2.45 -30.81 -16.82
CA PRO A 210 -1.83 -30.12 -17.96
C PRO A 210 -2.72 -30.03 -19.21
N GLN A 211 -3.57 -31.04 -19.45
CA GLN A 211 -4.53 -30.99 -20.58
C GLN A 211 -5.58 -29.89 -20.42
N THR A 212 -5.96 -29.56 -19.18
CA THR A 212 -6.88 -28.45 -18.90
C THR A 212 -6.25 -27.12 -19.27
N VAL A 213 -4.96 -26.93 -18.98
CA VAL A 213 -4.22 -25.73 -19.39
C VAL A 213 -4.12 -25.66 -20.92
N ARG A 214 -3.71 -26.75 -21.59
CA ARG A 214 -3.64 -26.79 -23.07
C ARG A 214 -4.98 -26.49 -23.73
N TYR A 215 -6.08 -27.03 -23.18
CA TYR A 215 -7.41 -26.74 -23.67
C TYR A 215 -7.74 -25.25 -23.56
N ARG A 216 -7.51 -24.63 -22.41
CA ARG A 216 -7.76 -23.19 -22.19
C ARG A 216 -6.84 -22.31 -23.04
N LEU A 217 -5.56 -22.69 -23.21
CA LEU A 217 -4.64 -21.98 -24.10
C LEU A 217 -5.12 -21.99 -25.55
N ARG A 218 -5.67 -23.11 -26.06
CA ARG A 218 -6.30 -23.13 -27.39
C ARG A 218 -7.52 -22.22 -27.48
N GLN A 219 -8.28 -22.05 -26.40
CA GLN A 219 -9.39 -21.07 -26.38
C GLN A 219 -8.85 -19.63 -26.41
N ILE A 220 -7.78 -19.36 -25.65
CA ILE A 220 -7.12 -18.05 -25.64
C ILE A 220 -6.53 -17.73 -27.02
N GLU A 221 -5.82 -18.67 -27.65
CA GLU A 221 -5.27 -18.48 -29.00
C GLU A 221 -6.35 -18.16 -30.05
N LYS A 222 -7.55 -18.75 -29.92
CA LYS A 222 -8.69 -18.42 -30.80
C LYS A 222 -9.22 -16.99 -30.59
N LEU A 223 -9.14 -16.47 -29.37
CA LEU A 223 -9.63 -15.13 -29.01
C LEU A 223 -8.61 -14.03 -29.37
N PHE A 224 -7.33 -14.27 -29.09
CA PHE A 224 -6.26 -13.28 -29.24
C PHE A 224 -5.53 -13.37 -30.58
N GLY A 225 -5.64 -14.50 -31.28
CA GLY A 225 -5.01 -14.72 -32.57
C GLY A 225 -3.48 -14.86 -32.51
N PRO A 226 -2.80 -14.80 -33.68
CA PRO A 226 -1.38 -15.12 -33.80
C PRO A 226 -0.45 -14.08 -33.14
N ALA A 227 -0.90 -12.83 -32.94
CA ALA A 227 -0.14 -11.76 -32.29
C ALA A 227 0.31 -12.12 -30.86
N MET A 228 -0.38 -13.06 -30.20
CA MET A 228 0.00 -13.60 -28.89
C MET A 228 1.39 -14.26 -28.86
N ARG A 229 1.94 -14.61 -30.03
CA ARG A 229 3.30 -15.19 -30.14
C ARG A 229 4.39 -14.14 -30.18
N GLU A 230 4.06 -12.88 -30.42
CA GLU A 230 5.03 -11.79 -30.50
C GLU A 230 5.56 -11.44 -29.09
N PRO A 231 6.89 -11.34 -28.89
CA PRO A 231 7.47 -11.06 -27.58
C PRO A 231 6.93 -9.79 -26.92
N ARG A 232 6.75 -8.72 -27.70
CA ARG A 232 6.21 -7.44 -27.23
C ARG A 232 4.77 -7.58 -26.74
N THR A 233 3.93 -8.30 -27.48
CA THR A 233 2.54 -8.57 -27.13
C THR A 233 2.43 -9.43 -25.87
N ARG A 234 3.27 -10.46 -25.73
CA ARG A 234 3.33 -11.28 -24.52
C ARG A 234 3.66 -10.45 -23.28
N PHE A 235 4.67 -9.58 -23.39
CA PHE A 235 5.05 -8.67 -22.31
C PHE A 235 3.91 -7.72 -21.92
N GLU A 236 3.28 -7.06 -22.89
CA GLU A 236 2.17 -6.15 -22.59
C GLU A 236 0.93 -6.90 -22.04
N LEU A 237 0.65 -8.12 -22.49
CA LEU A 237 -0.40 -8.98 -21.94
C LEU A 237 -0.12 -9.37 -20.49
N GLU A 238 1.11 -9.76 -20.19
CA GLU A 238 1.51 -10.09 -18.82
C GLU A 238 1.37 -8.87 -17.90
N LEU A 239 1.86 -7.70 -18.36
CA LEU A 239 1.73 -6.43 -17.64
C LEU A 239 0.26 -6.06 -17.42
N ALA A 240 -0.59 -6.21 -18.44
CA ALA A 240 -2.03 -5.95 -18.38
C ALA A 240 -2.75 -6.84 -17.36
N LEU A 241 -2.41 -8.13 -17.31
CA LEU A 241 -2.99 -9.11 -16.39
C LEU A 241 -2.54 -8.87 -14.95
N ARG A 242 -1.24 -8.64 -14.74
CA ARG A 242 -0.68 -8.29 -13.41
C ARG A 242 -1.31 -7.00 -12.89
N SER A 243 -1.38 -5.97 -13.73
CA SER A 243 -2.01 -4.68 -13.38
C SER A 243 -3.49 -4.85 -13.03
N ARG A 244 -4.27 -5.60 -13.83
CA ARG A 244 -5.69 -5.84 -13.53
C ARG A 244 -5.87 -6.56 -12.19
N ARG A 245 -5.04 -7.56 -11.90
CA ARG A 245 -5.05 -8.29 -10.62
C ARG A 245 -4.71 -7.35 -9.45
N LEU A 246 -3.66 -6.55 -9.57
CA LEU A 246 -3.25 -5.58 -8.54
C LEU A 246 -4.33 -4.52 -8.29
N LEU A 247 -4.94 -3.98 -9.35
CA LEU A 247 -6.06 -3.02 -9.24
C LEU A 247 -7.29 -3.65 -8.57
N ALA A 248 -7.63 -4.89 -8.92
CA ALA A 248 -8.73 -5.61 -8.31
C ALA A 248 -8.50 -5.84 -6.82
N GLN A 249 -7.28 -6.25 -6.44
CA GLN A 249 -6.86 -6.34 -5.04
C GLN A 249 -7.00 -4.97 -4.37
N ALA A 250 -6.32 -3.93 -4.86
CA ALA A 250 -6.39 -2.58 -4.29
C ALA A 250 -7.83 -2.03 -4.13
N ARG A 251 -8.77 -2.41 -5.01
CA ARG A 251 -10.21 -2.07 -4.86
C ARG A 251 -10.89 -2.85 -3.75
N GLN A 252 -10.74 -4.17 -3.72
CA GLN A 252 -11.29 -5.02 -2.65
C GLN A 252 -10.79 -4.54 -1.29
N LEU A 253 -9.51 -4.20 -1.25
CA LEU A 253 -8.82 -3.66 -0.10
C LEU A 253 -9.40 -2.33 0.38
N ARG A 254 -9.54 -1.35 -0.52
CA ARG A 254 -10.23 -0.08 -0.23
C ARG A 254 -11.68 -0.27 0.21
N SER A 255 -12.41 -1.22 -0.39
CA SER A 255 -13.82 -1.46 -0.03
C SER A 255 -13.99 -2.05 1.38
N ARG A 256 -13.02 -2.85 1.86
CA ARG A 256 -13.01 -3.40 3.22
C ARG A 256 -12.72 -2.32 4.25
N ALA A 257 -11.80 -1.42 3.93
CA ALA A 257 -11.48 -0.23 4.73
C ALA A 257 -12.68 0.70 4.94
N HIS A 258 -13.60 0.75 3.97
CA HIS A 258 -14.78 1.64 4.01
C HIS A 258 -16.08 0.88 4.34
N GLY A 259 -16.00 -0.25 5.06
CA GLY A 259 -17.17 -1.04 5.48
C GLY A 259 -18.22 -0.17 6.21
N PRO A 260 -19.51 -0.54 6.16
CA PRO A 260 -20.60 0.35 6.56
C PRO A 260 -20.45 0.75 8.03
N VAL A 261 -20.34 2.05 8.27
CA VAL A 261 -20.49 2.65 9.60
C VAL A 261 -21.88 2.26 10.08
N ARG A 262 -21.97 1.23 10.91
CA ARG A 262 -23.21 0.88 11.59
C ARG A 262 -23.44 2.04 12.56
N ALA A 263 -24.26 3.00 12.13
CA ALA A 263 -24.80 4.02 13.02
C ALA A 263 -25.44 3.27 14.18
N LEU A 264 -24.73 3.20 15.31
CA LEU A 264 -25.33 2.92 16.59
C LEU A 264 -26.27 4.10 16.83
N GLY A 265 -27.49 3.95 16.33
CA GLY A 265 -28.61 4.79 16.70
C GLY A 265 -28.66 4.76 18.21
N ALA A 266 -28.25 5.87 18.82
CA ALA A 266 -28.53 6.15 20.21
C ALA A 266 -30.06 6.10 20.33
N ALA A 267 -30.57 4.99 20.87
CA ALA A 267 -31.90 4.92 21.42
C ALA A 267 -31.91 5.86 22.63
N VAL A 268 -32.08 7.16 22.36
CA VAL A 268 -32.55 8.11 23.36
C VAL A 268 -34.01 7.74 23.58
N GLN A 269 -34.27 6.89 24.58
CA GLN A 269 -35.59 6.78 25.16
C GLN A 269 -35.96 8.16 25.71
N PRO A 270 -37.05 8.79 25.25
CA PRO A 270 -37.55 9.96 25.94
C PRO A 270 -38.10 9.53 27.30
N LEU A 271 -37.57 10.13 28.35
CA LEU A 271 -38.14 10.13 29.69
C LEU A 271 -39.55 10.75 29.61
N SER A 272 -40.58 9.91 29.69
CA SER A 272 -41.95 10.37 29.90
C SER A 272 -42.07 10.98 31.30
N PRO A 273 -42.55 12.24 31.46
CA PRO A 273 -42.92 12.73 32.76
C PRO A 273 -44.32 12.24 33.12
N ALA A 274 -44.45 11.76 34.35
CA ALA A 274 -45.70 11.36 34.96
C ALA A 274 -46.62 12.58 35.21
N GLY A 275 -47.88 12.43 34.81
CA GLY A 275 -49.05 12.85 35.59
C GLY A 275 -49.63 14.24 35.31
N ARG A 276 -50.87 14.29 34.79
CA ARG A 276 -52.07 14.57 35.62
C ARG A 276 -53.37 14.58 34.80
N ALA A 277 -54.40 14.08 35.48
CA ALA A 277 -55.79 14.52 35.50
C ALA A 277 -56.74 14.21 34.32
N ARG A 278 -57.68 13.31 34.67
CA ARG A 278 -59.12 13.22 34.34
C ARG A 278 -59.73 14.44 33.63
N ILE A 279 -60.73 14.21 32.75
CA ILE A 279 -62.17 14.51 32.94
C ILE A 279 -62.95 14.22 31.62
N ASN A 280 -64.01 13.39 31.74
CA ASN A 280 -65.30 13.25 31.03
C ASN A 280 -65.44 13.23 29.49
N GLY A 281 -66.05 12.14 28.99
CA GLY A 281 -67.50 12.14 28.67
C GLY A 281 -67.93 12.27 27.21
N LEU A 282 -68.28 11.14 26.58
CA LEU A 282 -69.60 10.76 26.01
C LEU A 282 -69.45 9.49 25.16
#